data_AF-A0A366X6F1-F1
#
_entry.id   AF-A0A366X6F1-F1
#
_cell.length_a   1.000
_cell.length_b   1.000
_cell.length_c   1.000
_cell.angle_alpha   90.00
_cell.angle_beta   90.00
_cell.angle_gamma   90.00
#
_symmetry.space_group_name_H-M   'P 1'
#
loop_
_entity.id
_entity.type
_entity.pdbx_description
1 polymer ?
#
loop_
_entity_poly.entity_id
_entity_poly.type
_entity_poly.pdbx_seq_one_letter_code
_entity_poly.pdbx_strand_id
1 'polypeptide(L)'
;MATGDPAAVEIFVQPGFSDFELSAIIQVLQTANDVCNVDRFSWHVTSDQPGLITSSSELLVRAEPTIGDEYLKDCLIVVGGQGVSASGWINRVRAMQRLKRPAILLSDAATKYIKTSATLSGPVTTHWRDIGILHETGDYPTLTNHLVENNNGIFTCAGQSHTQEIVIGLLSAILNPQDCAELSNTLILENVRGFQRDQPAGLSKSPNFFEKRLQNAIALMEGNVETPLRIAFLAGEIGVSTRQLERLFMFYLGKSPAKFYKHIRLKHAQALIVDTQMPLIDVALASGFSTSSSLANSYRQEFGTTPNKARNRKN
;
A
#
# COMPACT_ATOMS: atom_id res chain seq x y z
N MET A 1 11.31 13.96 -25.74
CA MET A 1 12.77 13.68 -25.62
C MET A 1 13.24 13.06 -26.93
N ALA A 2 14.04 13.80 -27.70
CA ALA A 2 14.67 13.27 -28.91
C ALA A 2 16.04 12.65 -28.55
N THR A 3 16.28 11.44 -29.06
CA THR A 3 17.57 10.78 -29.41
C THR A 3 18.80 11.01 -28.53
N GLY A 4 19.30 9.96 -27.88
CA GLY A 4 20.67 9.93 -27.33
C GLY A 4 20.93 8.72 -26.44
N ASP A 5 20.47 8.79 -25.20
CA ASP A 5 20.78 7.81 -24.15
C ASP A 5 19.51 7.19 -23.54
N PRO A 6 19.61 5.96 -22.98
CA PRO A 6 18.51 5.35 -22.23
C PRO A 6 18.08 6.25 -21.07
N ALA A 7 16.77 6.42 -20.87
CA ALA A 7 16.26 7.13 -19.69
C ALA A 7 16.68 6.37 -18.42
N ALA A 8 17.41 7.05 -17.54
CA ALA A 8 18.03 6.42 -16.38
C ALA A 8 17.09 6.44 -15.17
N VAL A 9 16.88 5.27 -14.58
CA VAL A 9 16.03 5.06 -13.40
C VAL A 9 16.90 4.71 -12.19
N GLU A 10 16.78 5.47 -11.12
CA GLU A 10 17.34 5.10 -9.83
C GLU A 10 16.29 4.35 -9.02
N ILE A 11 16.62 3.15 -8.55
CA ILE A 11 15.76 2.35 -7.68
C ILE A 11 16.42 2.32 -6.30
N PHE A 12 15.90 3.11 -5.37
CA PHE A 12 16.44 3.18 -4.01
C PHE A 12 15.84 2.09 -3.12
N VAL A 13 16.70 1.34 -2.42
CA VAL A 13 16.32 0.26 -1.51
C VAL A 13 17.05 0.39 -0.16
N GLN A 14 16.43 -0.14 0.88
CA GLN A 14 16.99 -0.29 2.23
C GLN A 14 16.76 -1.71 2.75
N PRO A 15 17.48 -2.17 3.79
CA PRO A 15 17.21 -3.45 4.42
C PRO A 15 15.71 -3.61 4.76
N GLY A 16 15.14 -4.75 4.41
CA GLY A 16 13.70 -5.02 4.57
C GLY A 16 12.82 -4.52 3.43
N PHE A 17 13.39 -4.06 2.30
CA PHE A 17 12.63 -3.66 1.11
C PHE A 17 11.73 -4.79 0.57
N SER A 18 10.71 -4.42 -0.20
CA SER A 18 9.86 -5.33 -0.94
C SER A 18 10.57 -5.82 -2.21
N ASP A 19 11.07 -7.06 -2.19
CA ASP A 19 11.62 -7.73 -3.37
C ASP A 19 10.60 -7.87 -4.50
N PHE A 20 9.34 -8.11 -4.16
CA PHE A 20 8.26 -8.18 -5.15
C PHE A 20 8.13 -6.88 -5.95
N GLU A 21 8.14 -5.73 -5.27
CA GLU A 21 8.06 -4.42 -5.95
C GLU A 21 9.33 -4.14 -6.76
N LEU A 22 10.51 -4.45 -6.22
CA LEU A 22 11.77 -4.31 -6.95
C LEU A 22 11.74 -5.13 -8.25
N SER A 23 11.38 -6.41 -8.15
CA SER A 23 11.27 -7.30 -9.30
C SER A 23 10.24 -6.82 -10.31
N ALA A 24 9.09 -6.31 -9.85
CA ALA A 24 8.07 -5.74 -10.73
C ALA A 24 8.59 -4.55 -11.53
N ILE A 25 9.34 -3.63 -10.90
CA ILE A 25 9.96 -2.48 -11.59
C ILE A 25 10.92 -2.96 -12.67
N ILE A 26 11.87 -3.83 -12.29
CA ILE A 26 12.91 -4.33 -13.19
C ILE A 26 12.28 -5.07 -14.37
N GLN A 27 11.28 -5.91 -14.11
CA GLN A 27 10.60 -6.66 -15.16
C GLN A 27 9.90 -5.73 -16.17
N VAL A 28 9.23 -4.67 -15.71
CA VAL A 28 8.60 -3.70 -16.62
C VAL A 28 9.64 -2.96 -17.46
N LEU A 29 10.73 -2.49 -16.84
CA LEU A 29 11.78 -1.77 -17.57
C LEU A 29 12.47 -2.66 -18.60
N GLN A 30 12.78 -3.90 -18.23
CA GLN A 30 13.38 -4.89 -19.12
C GLN A 30 12.45 -5.23 -20.28
N THR A 31 11.19 -5.57 -19.99
CA THR A 31 10.22 -5.89 -21.04
C THR A 31 9.93 -4.68 -21.94
N ALA A 32 9.97 -3.45 -21.42
CA ALA A 32 9.85 -2.26 -22.25
C ALA A 32 11.02 -2.12 -23.24
N ASN A 33 12.25 -2.41 -22.81
CA ASN A 33 13.41 -2.44 -23.72
C ASN A 33 13.25 -3.54 -24.78
N ASP A 34 12.77 -4.73 -24.39
CA ASP A 34 12.52 -5.84 -25.32
C ASP A 34 11.47 -5.47 -26.37
N VAL A 35 10.36 -4.86 -25.96
CA VAL A 35 9.28 -4.38 -26.85
C VAL A 35 9.78 -3.30 -27.80
N CYS A 36 10.59 -2.35 -27.31
CA CYS A 36 11.18 -1.32 -28.15
C CYS A 36 12.31 -1.85 -29.05
N ASN A 37 12.86 -3.03 -28.76
CA ASN A 37 14.06 -3.59 -29.37
C ASN A 37 15.28 -2.63 -29.32
N VAL A 38 15.33 -1.79 -28.27
CA VAL A 38 16.44 -0.88 -27.96
C VAL A 38 16.54 -0.72 -26.44
N ASP A 39 17.74 -0.45 -25.92
CA ASP A 39 17.93 -0.04 -24.52
C ASP A 39 17.35 1.37 -24.30
N ARG A 40 16.03 1.44 -24.11
CA ARG A 40 15.30 2.70 -23.90
C ARG A 40 15.39 3.17 -22.46
N PHE A 41 15.56 2.23 -21.53
CA PHE A 41 15.67 2.44 -20.10
C PHE A 41 16.90 1.76 -19.55
N SER A 42 17.57 2.41 -18.62
CA SER A 42 18.62 1.81 -17.77
C SER A 42 18.25 1.99 -16.31
N TRP A 43 18.69 1.11 -15.43
CA TRP A 43 18.41 1.24 -14.01
C TRP A 43 19.59 0.90 -13.12
N HIS A 44 19.66 1.58 -11.98
CA HIS A 44 20.63 1.34 -10.93
C HIS A 44 19.91 1.14 -9.60
N VAL A 45 20.19 0.02 -8.94
CA VAL A 45 19.72 -0.20 -7.56
C VAL A 45 20.70 0.50 -6.63
N THR A 46 20.22 1.43 -5.80
CA THR A 46 21.05 2.23 -4.90
C THR A 46 20.59 2.12 -3.44
N SER A 47 21.49 2.39 -2.52
CA SER A 47 21.19 2.41 -1.08
C SER A 47 22.09 3.41 -0.34
N ASP A 48 21.62 3.87 0.82
CA ASP A 48 22.45 4.56 1.82
C ASP A 48 23.31 3.58 2.65
N GLN A 49 23.07 2.27 2.51
CA GLN A 49 23.90 1.19 3.03
C GLN A 49 24.34 0.27 1.88
N PRO A 50 25.22 0.70 0.96
CA PRO A 50 25.53 -0.04 -0.26
C PRO A 50 26.17 -1.41 0.02
N GLY A 51 26.03 -2.34 -0.93
CA GLY A 51 26.47 -3.72 -0.81
C GLY A 51 25.34 -4.70 -1.04
N LEU A 52 25.37 -5.84 -0.35
CA LEU A 52 24.28 -6.81 -0.38
C LEU A 52 23.20 -6.41 0.62
N ILE A 53 22.00 -6.11 0.11
CA ILE A 53 20.83 -5.72 0.90
C ILE A 53 19.84 -6.88 0.91
N THR A 54 19.34 -7.19 2.09
CA THR A 54 18.34 -8.24 2.32
C THR A 54 16.92 -7.66 2.25
N SER A 55 16.06 -8.29 1.47
CA SER A 55 14.64 -7.95 1.36
C SER A 55 13.85 -8.49 2.55
N SER A 56 12.57 -8.11 2.65
CA SER A 56 11.64 -8.66 3.64
C SER A 56 11.38 -10.17 3.51
N SER A 57 11.70 -10.77 2.37
CA SER A 57 11.57 -12.21 2.08
C SER A 57 12.90 -12.97 2.08
N GLU A 58 13.98 -12.35 2.59
CA GLU A 58 15.35 -12.89 2.62
C GLU A 58 16.06 -12.98 1.25
N LEU A 59 15.52 -12.33 0.20
CA LEU A 59 16.22 -12.20 -1.07
C LEU A 59 17.30 -11.13 -0.99
N LEU A 60 18.42 -11.37 -1.67
CA LEU A 60 19.55 -10.45 -1.71
C LEU A 60 19.59 -9.68 -3.02
N VAL A 61 19.75 -8.36 -2.94
CA VAL A 61 20.09 -7.51 -4.08
C VAL A 61 21.42 -6.79 -3.83
N ARG A 62 22.22 -6.62 -4.88
CA ARG A 62 23.40 -5.76 -4.83
C ARG A 62 22.98 -4.32 -5.12
N ALA A 63 23.20 -3.43 -4.16
CA ALA A 63 22.95 -1.99 -4.28
C ALA A 63 24.26 -1.20 -4.36
N GLU A 64 24.28 -0.21 -5.25
CA GLU A 64 25.34 0.78 -5.39
C GLU A 64 25.17 1.91 -4.36
N PRO A 65 26.25 2.66 -4.01
CA PRO A 65 26.10 3.84 -3.18
C PRO A 65 25.24 4.91 -3.87
N THR A 66 24.44 5.62 -3.10
CA THR A 66 23.82 6.85 -3.60
C THR A 66 24.90 7.87 -4.00
N ILE A 67 24.70 8.50 -5.15
CA ILE A 67 25.56 9.55 -5.70
C ILE A 67 25.06 10.94 -5.27
N GLY A 68 25.91 11.96 -5.34
CA GLY A 68 25.53 13.34 -5.00
C GLY A 68 24.31 13.85 -5.79
N ASP A 69 23.63 14.87 -5.26
CA ASP A 69 22.43 15.46 -5.89
C ASP A 69 22.71 15.97 -7.32
N GLU A 70 23.94 16.34 -7.64
CA GLU A 70 24.34 16.74 -9.00
C GLU A 70 24.29 15.62 -10.05
N TYR A 71 24.18 14.35 -9.63
CA TYR A 71 24.15 13.19 -10.52
C TYR A 71 22.82 12.42 -10.47
N LEU A 72 21.74 13.06 -10.00
CA LEU A 72 20.40 12.43 -9.99
C LEU A 72 20.03 11.91 -11.38
N LYS A 73 19.37 10.75 -11.41
CA LYS A 73 18.87 10.13 -12.64
C LYS A 73 17.58 10.80 -13.11
N ASP A 74 17.03 10.36 -14.25
CA ASP A 74 15.81 10.95 -14.82
C ASP A 74 14.57 10.65 -14.00
N CYS A 75 14.59 9.54 -13.26
CA CYS A 75 13.51 9.08 -12.39
C CYS A 75 14.09 8.44 -11.12
N LEU A 76 13.42 8.65 -9.98
CA LEU A 76 13.72 8.00 -8.71
C LEU A 76 12.52 7.17 -8.30
N ILE A 77 12.73 5.89 -8.03
CA ILE A 77 11.72 5.00 -7.44
C ILE A 77 12.25 4.54 -6.09
N VAL A 78 11.57 4.90 -5.01
CA VAL A 78 11.87 4.44 -3.65
C VAL A 78 10.98 3.25 -3.35
N VAL A 79 11.61 2.07 -3.22
CA VAL A 79 10.92 0.83 -2.88
C VAL A 79 10.67 0.79 -1.37
N GLY A 80 9.42 0.55 -1.00
CA GLY A 80 9.01 0.45 0.40
C GLY A 80 9.49 -0.85 1.04
N GLY A 81 9.31 -0.95 2.36
CA GLY A 81 9.61 -2.12 3.16
C GLY A 81 9.36 -1.86 4.64
N GLN A 82 9.21 -2.94 5.42
CA GLN A 82 9.03 -2.78 6.86
C GLN A 82 10.28 -2.18 7.50
N GLY A 83 10.10 -1.12 8.29
CA GLY A 83 11.20 -0.46 9.00
C GLY A 83 12.02 0.51 8.13
N VAL A 84 11.62 0.74 6.88
CA VAL A 84 12.29 1.71 5.98
C VAL A 84 12.27 3.11 6.59
N SER A 85 13.43 3.76 6.57
CA SER A 85 13.61 5.11 7.08
C SER A 85 13.53 6.11 5.94
N ALA A 86 13.00 7.32 6.21
CA ALA A 86 13.08 8.42 5.25
C ALA A 86 14.50 8.99 5.14
N SER A 87 15.37 8.72 6.13
CA SER A 87 16.79 9.04 6.04
C SER A 87 17.39 8.28 4.85
N GLY A 88 18.17 8.99 4.02
CA GLY A 88 18.82 8.42 2.84
C GLY A 88 18.20 8.88 1.52
N TRP A 89 16.87 9.06 1.44
CA TRP A 89 16.20 9.39 0.17
C TRP A 89 15.30 10.64 0.22
N ILE A 90 14.88 11.12 1.39
CA ILE A 90 13.95 12.28 1.46
C ILE A 90 14.52 13.55 0.82
N ASN A 91 15.83 13.79 0.97
CA ASN A 91 16.50 14.94 0.35
C ASN A 91 16.62 14.74 -1.17
N ARG A 92 16.80 13.51 -1.63
CA ARG A 92 16.81 13.15 -3.06
C ARG A 92 15.44 13.41 -3.69
N VAL A 93 14.35 13.02 -3.02
CA VAL A 93 12.98 13.32 -3.46
C VAL A 93 12.76 14.83 -3.61
N ARG A 94 13.20 15.63 -2.62
CA ARG A 94 13.13 17.10 -2.72
C ARG A 94 13.99 17.65 -3.85
N ALA A 95 15.17 17.07 -4.10
CA ALA A 95 16.03 17.45 -5.21
C ALA A 95 15.41 17.12 -6.57
N MET A 96 14.84 15.92 -6.72
CA MET A 96 14.07 15.50 -7.91
C MET A 96 12.91 16.46 -8.19
N GLN A 97 12.14 16.81 -7.16
CA GLN A 97 11.06 17.80 -7.27
C GLN A 97 11.55 19.16 -7.76
N ARG A 98 12.65 19.69 -7.22
CA ARG A 98 13.24 20.98 -7.67
C ARG A 98 13.68 20.92 -9.14
N LEU A 99 14.20 19.78 -9.58
CA LEU A 99 14.60 19.52 -10.97
C LEU A 99 13.43 19.17 -11.89
N LYS A 100 12.19 19.15 -11.38
CA LYS A 100 10.98 18.72 -12.11
C LYS A 100 11.09 17.31 -12.68
N ARG A 101 11.79 16.43 -11.97
CA ARG A 101 11.91 15.01 -12.30
C ARG A 101 11.02 14.18 -11.38
N PRO A 102 10.41 13.09 -11.89
CA PRO A 102 9.52 12.26 -11.10
C PRO A 102 10.26 11.53 -9.98
N ALA A 103 9.68 11.58 -8.79
CA ALA A 103 10.06 10.74 -7.66
C ALA A 103 8.84 9.91 -7.23
N ILE A 104 8.98 8.59 -7.22
CA ILE A 104 7.91 7.64 -6.97
C ILE A 104 8.17 6.90 -5.67
N LEU A 105 7.20 6.93 -4.77
CA LEU A 105 7.29 6.37 -3.43
C LEU A 105 6.27 5.23 -3.32
N LEU A 106 6.76 3.99 -3.21
CA LEU A 106 5.91 2.80 -3.17
C LEU A 106 5.55 2.39 -1.73
N SER A 107 4.29 2.03 -1.51
CA SER A 107 3.73 1.48 -0.26
C SER A 107 4.29 2.16 1.00
N ASP A 108 5.17 1.48 1.75
CA ASP A 108 5.74 1.95 3.01
C ASP A 108 6.58 3.22 2.86
N ALA A 109 7.24 3.42 1.71
CA ALA A 109 7.98 4.65 1.44
C ALA A 109 7.03 5.85 1.34
N ALA A 110 5.85 5.68 0.73
CA ALA A 110 4.80 6.70 0.73
C ALA A 110 4.26 6.95 2.14
N THR A 111 3.98 5.90 2.92
CA THR A 111 3.58 6.05 4.33
C THR A 111 4.62 6.84 5.12
N LYS A 112 5.91 6.53 4.94
CA LYS A 112 6.99 7.21 5.66
C LYS A 112 7.12 8.68 5.23
N TYR A 113 6.99 8.96 3.94
CA TYR A 113 6.97 10.33 3.40
C TYR A 113 5.82 11.15 3.99
N ILE A 114 4.61 10.58 4.04
CA ILE A 114 3.42 11.23 4.61
C ILE A 114 3.65 11.54 6.10
N LYS A 115 4.14 10.58 6.88
CA LYS A 115 4.40 10.76 8.33
C LYS A 115 5.49 11.78 8.65
N THR A 116 6.45 11.98 7.75
CA THR A 116 7.61 12.86 7.98
C THR A 116 7.48 14.25 7.36
N SER A 117 6.47 14.45 6.50
CA SER A 117 6.21 15.74 5.87
C SER A 117 5.43 16.64 6.81
N ALA A 118 5.99 17.82 7.14
CA ALA A 118 5.37 18.77 8.06
C ALA A 118 4.07 19.39 7.51
N THR A 119 3.93 19.50 6.19
CA THR A 119 2.70 19.96 5.54
C THR A 119 2.62 19.34 4.15
N LEU A 120 1.48 18.73 3.83
CA LEU A 120 1.19 18.19 2.52
C LEU A 120 0.33 19.20 1.76
N SER A 121 0.88 19.79 0.69
CA SER A 121 0.22 20.84 -0.09
C SER A 121 -0.81 20.34 -1.10
N GLY A 122 -0.97 19.02 -1.23
CA GLY A 122 -1.74 18.38 -2.27
C GLY A 122 -2.08 16.93 -1.93
N PRO A 123 -2.82 16.23 -2.81
CA PRO A 123 -3.29 14.89 -2.56
C PRO A 123 -2.12 13.91 -2.44
N VAL A 124 -2.27 12.94 -1.55
CA VAL A 124 -1.31 11.85 -1.31
C VAL A 124 -2.05 10.55 -1.07
N THR A 125 -1.39 9.41 -1.33
CA THR A 125 -1.93 8.09 -1.03
C THR A 125 -0.83 7.16 -0.52
N THR A 126 -1.22 6.04 0.07
CA THR A 126 -0.34 4.93 0.45
C THR A 126 -1.15 3.64 0.42
N HIS A 127 -0.59 2.51 0.85
CA HIS A 127 -1.33 1.25 0.90
C HIS A 127 -2.58 1.39 1.79
N TRP A 128 -3.73 0.86 1.34
CA TRP A 128 -5.04 1.04 1.99
C TRP A 128 -5.05 0.70 3.48
N ARG A 129 -4.22 -0.26 3.89
CA ARG A 129 -4.07 -0.65 5.29
C ARG A 129 -3.52 0.49 6.15
N ASP A 130 -2.56 1.24 5.61
CA ASP A 130 -1.89 2.33 6.32
C ASP A 130 -2.73 3.60 6.31
N ILE A 131 -3.62 3.79 5.33
CA ILE A 131 -4.56 4.91 5.31
C ILE A 131 -5.38 4.97 6.60
N GLY A 132 -5.96 3.83 6.99
CA GLY A 132 -6.73 3.75 8.25
C GLY A 132 -5.88 4.07 9.47
N ILE A 133 -4.63 3.57 9.52
CA ILE A 133 -3.70 3.86 10.62
C ILE A 133 -3.32 5.35 10.66
N LEU A 134 -3.13 5.98 9.50
CA LEU A 134 -2.77 7.39 9.40
C LEU A 134 -3.89 8.29 9.91
N HIS A 135 -5.15 8.01 9.57
CA HIS A 135 -6.30 8.75 10.08
C HIS A 135 -6.43 8.68 11.62
N GLU A 136 -6.00 7.57 12.24
CA GLU A 136 -6.02 7.41 13.70
C GLU A 136 -4.84 8.09 14.41
N THR A 137 -3.74 8.33 13.70
CA THR A 137 -2.47 8.78 14.31
C THR A 137 -2.08 10.22 13.97
N GLY A 138 -2.81 10.87 13.07
CA GLY A 138 -2.57 12.25 12.70
C GLY A 138 -3.68 12.83 11.80
N ASP A 139 -3.56 14.13 11.51
CA ASP A 139 -4.47 14.82 10.61
C ASP A 139 -3.87 14.91 9.19
N TYR A 140 -4.46 14.16 8.26
CA TYR A 140 -4.02 14.06 6.87
C TYR A 140 -5.20 14.33 5.92
N PRO A 141 -5.65 15.59 5.78
CA PRO A 141 -6.89 15.92 5.06
C PRO A 141 -6.80 15.68 3.54
N THR A 142 -5.59 15.58 2.99
CA THR A 142 -5.34 15.32 1.57
C THR A 142 -5.02 13.84 1.28
N LEU A 143 -5.15 12.96 2.28
CA LEU A 143 -4.96 11.52 2.11
C LEU A 143 -6.17 10.93 1.37
N THR A 144 -5.91 10.30 0.22
CA THR A 144 -6.94 9.66 -0.62
C THR A 144 -6.78 8.15 -0.64
N ASN A 145 -7.83 7.45 -1.08
CA ASN A 145 -7.81 6.00 -1.28
C ASN A 145 -7.50 5.60 -2.74
N HIS A 146 -6.95 6.53 -3.53
CA HIS A 146 -6.54 6.25 -4.90
C HIS A 146 -5.28 5.37 -4.94
N LEU A 147 -5.00 4.78 -6.09
CA LEU A 147 -3.84 3.93 -6.33
C LEU A 147 -2.54 4.73 -6.43
N VAL A 148 -2.62 5.91 -7.04
CA VAL A 148 -1.50 6.84 -7.19
C VAL A 148 -1.99 8.27 -7.06
N GLU A 149 -1.23 9.09 -6.33
CA GLU A 149 -1.41 10.54 -6.28
C GLU A 149 -0.13 11.23 -6.70
N ASN A 150 -0.24 12.23 -7.57
CA ASN A 150 0.86 13.08 -8.00
C ASN A 150 0.75 14.45 -7.32
N ASN A 151 1.71 14.76 -6.46
CA ASN A 151 1.86 16.06 -5.84
C ASN A 151 3.16 16.72 -6.34
N ASN A 152 3.03 17.52 -7.40
CA ASN A 152 4.12 18.32 -7.97
C ASN A 152 5.38 17.48 -8.32
N GLY A 153 5.18 16.33 -8.98
CA GLY A 153 6.27 15.43 -9.39
C GLY A 153 6.68 14.40 -8.34
N ILE A 154 6.07 14.43 -7.15
CA ILE A 154 6.18 13.37 -6.15
C ILE A 154 4.95 12.48 -6.27
N PHE A 155 5.16 11.26 -6.73
CA PHE A 155 4.12 10.24 -6.85
C PHE A 155 4.14 9.39 -5.59
N THR A 156 3.03 9.38 -4.86
CA THR A 156 2.80 8.48 -3.74
C THR A 156 1.88 7.36 -4.21
N CYS A 157 2.19 6.12 -3.84
CA CYS A 157 1.55 4.96 -4.46
C CYS A 157 1.15 3.91 -3.42
N ALA A 158 0.06 3.19 -3.71
CA ALA A 158 -0.38 2.03 -2.94
C ALA A 158 0.63 0.87 -2.97
N GLY A 159 1.31 0.67 -4.12
CA GLY A 159 2.36 -0.34 -4.35
C GLY A 159 1.85 -1.77 -4.54
N GLN A 160 2.66 -2.76 -4.19
CA GLN A 160 2.40 -4.20 -4.34
C GLN A 160 2.19 -4.60 -5.82
N SER A 161 1.21 -5.47 -6.12
CA SER A 161 0.92 -5.94 -7.49
C SER A 161 0.61 -4.82 -8.47
N HIS A 162 0.23 -3.64 -7.98
CA HIS A 162 0.00 -2.46 -8.81
C HIS A 162 1.28 -1.79 -9.31
N THR A 163 2.44 -2.14 -8.76
CA THR A 163 3.72 -1.53 -9.14
C THR A 163 3.99 -1.63 -10.63
N GLN A 164 3.59 -2.73 -11.28
CA GLN A 164 3.75 -2.87 -12.74
C GLN A 164 2.94 -1.81 -13.49
N GLU A 165 1.66 -1.64 -13.14
CA GLU A 165 0.78 -0.65 -13.77
C GLU A 165 1.26 0.78 -13.52
N ILE A 166 1.78 1.07 -12.32
CA ILE A 166 2.36 2.37 -11.98
C ILE A 166 3.55 2.66 -12.89
N VAL A 167 4.49 1.72 -12.99
CA VAL A 167 5.70 1.90 -13.82
C VAL A 167 5.31 2.08 -15.28
N ILE A 168 4.41 1.26 -15.84
CA ILE A 168 3.91 1.43 -17.22
C ILE A 168 3.29 2.82 -17.42
N GLY A 169 2.46 3.27 -16.47
CA GLY A 169 1.87 4.60 -16.51
C GLY A 169 2.92 5.72 -16.55
N LEU A 170 4.03 5.58 -15.84
CA LEU A 170 5.15 6.53 -15.89
C LEU A 170 5.89 6.47 -17.23
N LEU A 171 6.11 5.26 -17.76
CA LEU A 171 6.78 5.08 -19.05
C LEU A 171 5.96 5.63 -20.22
N SER A 172 4.64 5.77 -20.08
CA SER A 172 3.76 6.34 -21.12
C SER A 172 4.09 7.78 -21.53
N ALA A 173 4.87 8.51 -20.73
CA ALA A 173 5.38 9.82 -21.11
C ALA A 173 6.53 9.76 -22.15
N ILE A 174 7.16 8.59 -22.30
CA ILE A 174 8.32 8.33 -23.16
C ILE A 174 7.98 7.35 -24.29
N LEU A 175 7.15 6.36 -23.99
CA LEU A 175 6.68 5.33 -24.91
C LEU A 175 5.44 5.80 -25.67
N ASN A 176 5.27 5.29 -26.88
CA ASN A 176 4.05 5.52 -27.64
C ASN A 176 2.92 4.57 -27.15
N PRO A 177 1.65 4.84 -27.48
CA PRO A 177 0.53 4.00 -27.04
C PRO A 177 0.61 2.53 -27.51
N GLN A 178 1.18 2.26 -28.68
CA GLN A 178 1.33 0.90 -29.20
C GLN A 178 2.36 0.11 -28.39
N ASP A 179 3.51 0.71 -28.08
CA ASP A 179 4.54 0.08 -27.24
C ASP A 179 4.00 -0.18 -25.82
N CYS A 180 3.22 0.76 -25.26
CA CYS A 180 2.58 0.57 -23.96
C CYS A 180 1.57 -0.59 -23.98
N ALA A 181 0.80 -0.74 -25.06
CA ALA A 181 -0.14 -1.84 -25.21
C ALA A 181 0.59 -3.19 -25.35
N GLU A 182 1.64 -3.25 -26.16
CA GLU A 182 2.44 -4.47 -26.34
C GLU A 182 3.17 -4.87 -25.05
N LEU A 183 3.72 -3.90 -24.32
CA LEU A 183 4.30 -4.10 -22.99
C LEU A 183 3.28 -4.70 -22.02
N SER A 184 2.07 -4.13 -21.98
CA SER A 184 1.00 -4.61 -21.10
C SER A 184 0.56 -6.05 -21.47
N ASN A 185 0.43 -6.34 -22.76
CA ASN A 185 0.08 -7.67 -23.26
C ASN A 185 1.17 -8.71 -22.95
N THR A 186 2.44 -8.34 -23.13
CA THR A 186 3.59 -9.20 -22.85
C THR A 186 3.66 -9.58 -21.37
N LEU A 187 3.31 -8.64 -20.49
CA LEU A 187 3.22 -8.86 -19.05
C LEU A 187 1.90 -9.50 -18.60
N ILE A 188 1.00 -9.83 -19.53
CA ILE A 188 -0.32 -10.45 -19.26
C ILE A 188 -1.15 -9.58 -18.30
N LEU A 189 -1.11 -8.27 -18.48
CA LEU A 189 -1.91 -7.33 -17.71
C LEU A 189 -3.25 -7.10 -18.41
N GLU A 190 -4.33 -7.57 -17.80
CA GLU A 190 -5.69 -7.42 -18.33
C GLU A 190 -6.09 -5.94 -18.50
N ASN A 191 -5.63 -5.07 -17.59
CA ASN A 191 -5.88 -3.63 -17.64
C ASN A 191 -4.76 -2.88 -16.92
N VAL A 192 -4.31 -1.77 -17.49
CA VAL A 192 -3.46 -0.79 -16.80
C VAL A 192 -4.36 0.31 -16.27
N ARG A 193 -4.63 0.25 -14.97
CA ARG A 193 -5.52 1.20 -14.30
C ARG A 193 -4.85 2.57 -14.25
N GLY A 194 -5.61 3.59 -14.63
CA GLY A 194 -5.18 4.98 -14.48
C GLY A 194 -4.97 5.36 -13.00
N PHE A 195 -4.13 6.35 -12.76
CA PHE A 195 -3.67 6.77 -11.43
C PHE A 195 -4.80 7.06 -10.42
N GLN A 196 -5.91 7.64 -10.88
CA GLN A 196 -7.04 8.08 -10.04
C GLN A 196 -8.10 6.98 -9.78
N ARG A 197 -7.73 5.70 -9.87
CA ARG A 197 -8.63 4.59 -9.51
C ARG A 197 -8.49 4.29 -8.02
N ASP A 198 -9.61 3.91 -7.39
CA ASP A 198 -9.60 3.48 -5.99
C ASP A 198 -8.86 2.15 -5.80
N GLN A 199 -8.25 2.01 -4.63
CA GLN A 199 -7.68 0.75 -4.17
C GLN A 199 -8.77 -0.32 -3.92
N PRO A 200 -8.48 -1.60 -4.22
CA PRO A 200 -9.30 -2.72 -3.78
C PRO A 200 -9.11 -2.91 -2.28
N ALA A 201 -9.87 -2.16 -1.48
CA ALA A 201 -9.85 -2.25 -0.02
C ALA A 201 -11.05 -3.07 0.49
N GLY A 202 -10.79 -4.00 1.40
CA GLY A 202 -11.80 -4.78 2.11
C GLY A 202 -12.25 -6.06 1.42
N LEU A 203 -12.71 -7.03 2.22
CA LEU A 203 -13.28 -8.30 1.75
C LEU A 203 -14.55 -8.07 0.90
N SER A 204 -15.21 -6.94 1.12
CA SER A 204 -16.38 -6.50 0.38
C SER A 204 -16.12 -6.18 -1.10
N LYS A 205 -14.90 -5.77 -1.46
CA LYS A 205 -14.51 -5.47 -2.86
C LYS A 205 -13.97 -6.69 -3.62
N SER A 206 -14.32 -7.90 -3.19
CA SER A 206 -13.90 -9.17 -3.79
C SER A 206 -15.06 -9.81 -4.60
N PRO A 207 -15.34 -9.32 -5.83
CA PRO A 207 -16.53 -9.71 -6.62
C PRO A 207 -16.61 -11.21 -6.90
N ASN A 208 -15.46 -11.86 -7.07
CA ASN A 208 -15.39 -13.25 -7.50
C ASN A 208 -15.55 -14.27 -6.36
N PHE A 209 -15.48 -13.84 -5.10
CA PHE A 209 -15.46 -14.74 -3.95
C PHE A 209 -16.78 -14.78 -3.18
N PHE A 210 -17.64 -13.76 -3.31
CA PHE A 210 -18.83 -13.62 -2.48
C PHE A 210 -20.03 -13.09 -3.27
N GLU A 211 -21.24 -13.47 -2.85
CA GLU A 211 -22.47 -12.85 -3.38
C GLU A 211 -22.58 -11.38 -2.94
N LYS A 212 -23.16 -10.53 -3.81
CA LYS A 212 -23.33 -9.08 -3.60
C LYS A 212 -23.94 -8.70 -2.24
N ARG A 213 -24.92 -9.47 -1.74
CA ARG A 213 -25.53 -9.21 -0.42
C ARG A 213 -24.54 -9.38 0.72
N LEU A 214 -23.72 -10.43 0.66
CA LEU A 214 -22.67 -10.67 1.65
C LEU A 214 -21.60 -9.57 1.57
N GLN A 215 -21.20 -9.17 0.37
CA GLN A 215 -20.27 -8.05 0.17
C GLN A 215 -20.78 -6.75 0.77
N ASN A 216 -22.04 -6.39 0.52
CA ASN A 216 -22.65 -5.18 1.09
C ASN A 216 -22.69 -5.25 2.63
N ALA A 217 -23.01 -6.41 3.20
CA ALA A 217 -23.00 -6.59 4.65
C ALA A 217 -21.59 -6.41 5.23
N ILE A 218 -20.58 -6.99 4.57
CA ILE A 218 -19.17 -6.85 4.96
C ILE A 218 -18.71 -5.39 4.82
N ALA A 219 -19.10 -4.69 3.75
CA ALA A 219 -18.75 -3.28 3.55
C ALA A 219 -19.30 -2.39 4.68
N LEU A 220 -20.56 -2.62 5.07
CA LEU A 220 -21.16 -1.92 6.22
C LEU A 220 -20.44 -2.25 7.53
N MET A 221 -19.98 -3.49 7.71
CA MET A 221 -19.18 -3.86 8.89
C MET A 221 -17.80 -3.18 8.88
N GLU A 222 -17.10 -3.20 7.76
CA GLU A 222 -15.77 -2.59 7.60
C GLU A 222 -15.83 -1.06 7.77
N GLY A 223 -16.88 -0.41 7.30
CA GLY A 223 -17.08 1.04 7.43
C GLY A 223 -17.58 1.49 8.82
N ASN A 224 -17.92 0.57 9.73
CA ASN A 224 -18.48 0.90 11.06
C ASN A 224 -17.74 0.16 12.20
N VAL A 225 -16.42 0.01 12.09
CA VAL A 225 -15.61 -0.74 13.08
C VAL A 225 -15.62 -0.09 14.47
N GLU A 226 -15.53 1.24 14.53
CA GLU A 226 -15.55 2.03 15.76
C GLU A 226 -16.93 2.01 16.43
N THR A 227 -18.00 2.21 15.64
CA THR A 227 -19.39 2.20 16.11
C THR A 227 -20.18 1.06 15.47
N PRO A 228 -20.01 -0.20 15.95
CA PRO A 228 -20.54 -1.37 15.27
C PRO A 228 -22.06 -1.41 15.21
N LEU A 229 -22.57 -1.51 13.99
CA LEU A 229 -23.99 -1.68 13.69
C LEU A 229 -24.55 -2.99 14.27
N ARG A 230 -25.81 -2.96 14.71
CA ARG A 230 -26.52 -4.16 15.15
C ARG A 230 -26.75 -5.10 13.97
N ILE A 231 -26.62 -6.41 14.16
CA ILE A 231 -26.82 -7.41 13.10
C ILE A 231 -28.23 -7.30 12.46
N ALA A 232 -29.25 -6.99 13.25
CA ALA A 232 -30.61 -6.76 12.75
C ALA A 232 -30.69 -5.55 11.80
N PHE A 233 -29.93 -4.49 12.08
CA PHE A 233 -29.85 -3.32 11.21
C PHE A 233 -29.14 -3.67 9.90
N LEU A 234 -28.00 -4.37 9.98
CA LEU A 234 -27.26 -4.84 8.79
C LEU A 234 -28.13 -5.71 7.87
N ALA A 235 -28.94 -6.60 8.45
CA ALA A 235 -29.86 -7.44 7.68
C ALA A 235 -30.91 -6.59 6.94
N GLY A 236 -31.47 -5.58 7.62
CA GLY A 236 -32.40 -4.63 7.03
C GLY A 236 -31.81 -3.84 5.86
N GLU A 237 -30.62 -3.28 6.04
CA GLU A 237 -29.92 -2.47 5.03
C GLU A 237 -29.64 -3.23 3.73
N ILE A 238 -29.39 -4.54 3.81
CA ILE A 238 -29.14 -5.38 2.62
C ILE A 238 -30.40 -6.09 2.10
N GLY A 239 -31.57 -5.82 2.70
CA GLY A 239 -32.86 -6.36 2.28
C GLY A 239 -33.08 -7.85 2.56
N VAL A 240 -32.54 -8.37 3.67
CA VAL A 240 -32.72 -9.78 4.09
C VAL A 240 -33.15 -9.91 5.55
N SER A 241 -33.68 -11.08 5.92
CA SER A 241 -33.91 -11.39 7.35
C SER A 241 -32.58 -11.71 8.07
N THR A 242 -32.55 -11.54 9.39
CA THR A 242 -31.38 -11.92 10.23
C THR A 242 -30.99 -13.39 10.04
N ARG A 243 -31.98 -14.29 9.94
CA ARG A 243 -31.76 -15.72 9.69
C ARG A 243 -31.12 -15.97 8.32
N GLN A 244 -31.52 -15.23 7.30
CA GLN A 244 -30.92 -15.34 5.97
C GLN A 244 -29.48 -14.81 5.97
N LEU A 245 -29.23 -13.70 6.67
CA LEU A 245 -27.89 -13.17 6.88
C LEU A 245 -26.99 -14.20 7.57
N GLU A 246 -27.46 -14.85 8.63
CA GLU A 246 -26.74 -15.92 9.31
C GLU A 246 -26.40 -17.09 8.39
N ARG A 247 -27.35 -17.53 7.56
CA ARG A 247 -27.11 -18.59 6.57
C ARG A 247 -26.07 -18.19 5.54
N LEU A 248 -26.11 -16.96 5.02
CA LEU A 248 -25.10 -16.45 4.08
C LEU A 248 -23.70 -16.49 4.69
N PHE A 249 -23.56 -15.94 5.90
CA PHE A 249 -22.29 -15.92 6.62
C PHE A 249 -21.78 -17.33 6.94
N MET A 250 -22.65 -18.24 7.38
CA MET A 250 -22.24 -19.63 7.61
C MET A 250 -21.83 -20.36 6.32
N PHE A 251 -22.55 -20.15 5.22
CA PHE A 251 -22.27 -20.81 3.95
C PHE A 251 -20.93 -20.35 3.35
N TYR A 252 -20.68 -19.04 3.29
CA TYR A 252 -19.49 -18.50 2.64
C TYR A 252 -18.27 -18.38 3.56
N LEU A 253 -18.47 -18.15 4.86
CA LEU A 253 -17.39 -17.78 5.79
C LEU A 253 -17.25 -18.76 6.98
N GLY A 254 -18.14 -19.75 7.10
CA GLY A 254 -18.11 -20.74 8.19
C GLY A 254 -18.32 -20.15 9.59
N LYS A 255 -18.76 -18.89 9.69
CA LYS A 255 -18.92 -18.15 10.95
C LYS A 255 -20.23 -17.38 10.96
N SER A 256 -20.84 -17.19 12.13
CA SER A 256 -21.99 -16.29 12.27
C SER A 256 -21.61 -14.82 12.01
N PRO A 257 -22.54 -13.95 11.60
CA PRO A 257 -22.30 -12.52 11.37
C PRO A 257 -21.64 -11.81 12.55
N ALA A 258 -22.09 -12.07 13.78
CA ALA A 258 -21.53 -11.45 14.98
C ALA A 258 -20.07 -11.85 15.23
N LYS A 259 -19.74 -13.14 15.09
CA LYS A 259 -18.35 -13.63 15.22
C LYS A 259 -17.44 -13.05 14.13
N PHE A 260 -17.93 -12.96 12.89
CA PHE A 260 -17.15 -12.37 11.81
C PHE A 260 -16.94 -10.86 12.00
N TYR A 261 -17.97 -10.13 12.42
CA TYR A 261 -17.84 -8.71 12.70
C TYR A 261 -16.84 -8.45 13.84
N LYS A 262 -16.90 -9.26 14.91
CA LYS A 262 -15.88 -9.22 15.98
C LYS A 262 -14.47 -9.48 15.43
N HIS A 263 -14.31 -10.41 14.48
CA HIS A 263 -13.03 -10.68 13.83
C HIS A 263 -12.50 -9.47 13.04
N ILE A 264 -13.34 -8.80 12.23
CA ILE A 264 -12.96 -7.57 11.52
C ILE A 264 -12.43 -6.53 12.51
N ARG A 265 -13.17 -6.29 13.59
CA ARG A 265 -12.80 -5.30 14.61
C ARG A 265 -11.49 -5.67 15.33
N LEU A 266 -11.25 -6.95 15.59
CA LEU A 266 -9.98 -7.43 16.17
C LEU A 266 -8.81 -7.31 15.20
N LYS A 267 -9.04 -7.49 13.89
CA LYS A 267 -8.02 -7.26 12.85
C LYS A 267 -7.64 -5.78 12.75
N HIS A 268 -8.61 -4.88 12.84
CA HIS A 268 -8.36 -3.45 12.93
C HIS A 268 -7.54 -3.11 14.19
N ALA A 269 -7.95 -3.61 15.37
CA ALA A 269 -7.19 -3.44 16.60
C ALA A 269 -5.75 -3.97 16.48
N GLN A 270 -5.55 -5.13 15.84
CA GLN A 270 -4.22 -5.71 15.62
C GLN A 270 -3.32 -4.77 14.82
N ALA A 271 -3.83 -4.13 13.76
CA ALA A 271 -3.08 -3.16 12.98
C ALA A 271 -2.65 -1.98 13.87
N LEU A 272 -3.57 -1.38 14.62
CA LEU A 272 -3.25 -0.27 15.53
C LEU A 272 -2.24 -0.66 16.63
N ILE A 273 -2.37 -1.85 17.21
CA ILE A 273 -1.47 -2.34 18.27
C ILE A 273 -0.03 -2.50 17.77
N VAL A 274 0.12 -2.99 16.54
CA VAL A 274 1.41 -3.38 15.95
C VAL A 274 2.08 -2.21 15.25
N ASP A 275 1.30 -1.32 14.63
CA ASP A 275 1.81 -0.28 13.73
C ASP A 275 1.84 1.12 14.37
N THR A 276 1.40 1.24 15.63
CA THR A 276 1.34 2.52 16.38
C THR A 276 1.74 2.37 17.85
N GLN A 277 1.93 3.50 18.53
CA GLN A 277 2.13 3.59 19.98
C GLN A 277 0.85 3.99 20.74
N MET A 278 -0.32 3.89 20.09
CA MET A 278 -1.60 4.30 20.66
C MET A 278 -1.89 3.57 21.99
N PRO A 279 -2.35 4.27 23.05
CA PRO A 279 -2.75 3.63 24.30
C PRO A 279 -3.81 2.54 24.08
N LEU A 280 -3.73 1.44 24.83
CA LEU A 280 -4.62 0.29 24.61
C LEU A 280 -6.11 0.62 24.80
N ILE A 281 -6.42 1.64 25.60
CA ILE A 281 -7.79 2.12 25.77
C ILE A 281 -8.30 2.81 24.50
N ASP A 282 -7.48 3.63 23.84
CA ASP A 282 -7.85 4.32 22.61
C ASP A 282 -7.99 3.34 21.45
N VAL A 283 -7.08 2.35 21.36
CA VAL A 283 -7.22 1.23 20.41
C VAL A 283 -8.54 0.48 20.63
N ALA A 284 -8.94 0.27 21.89
CA ALA A 284 -10.20 -0.39 22.20
C ALA A 284 -11.38 0.42 21.66
N LEU A 285 -11.41 1.73 21.93
CA LEU A 285 -12.46 2.62 21.45
C LEU A 285 -12.51 2.69 19.92
N ALA A 286 -11.39 2.92 19.24
CA ALA A 286 -11.28 2.94 17.77
C ALA A 286 -11.73 1.62 17.12
N SER A 287 -11.60 0.50 17.84
CA SER A 287 -12.04 -0.83 17.40
C SER A 287 -13.44 -1.21 17.93
N GLY A 288 -14.19 -0.26 18.49
CA GLY A 288 -15.55 -0.38 19.01
C GLY A 288 -15.73 -1.20 20.29
N PHE A 289 -14.66 -1.41 21.04
CA PHE A 289 -14.68 -2.06 22.35
C PHE A 289 -14.81 -1.01 23.45
N SER A 290 -15.68 -1.26 24.42
CA SER A 290 -15.93 -0.31 25.52
C SER A 290 -14.79 -0.23 26.53
N THR A 291 -13.93 -1.25 26.63
CA THR A 291 -12.82 -1.30 27.59
C THR A 291 -11.61 -2.03 27.01
N SER A 292 -10.42 -1.63 27.47
CA SER A 292 -9.14 -2.30 27.15
C SER A 292 -9.13 -3.77 27.59
N SER A 293 -9.79 -4.12 28.70
CA SER A 293 -9.93 -5.50 29.17
C SER A 293 -10.77 -6.36 28.22
N SER A 294 -11.88 -5.83 27.70
CA SER A 294 -12.73 -6.54 26.73
C SER A 294 -11.99 -6.79 25.42
N LEU A 295 -11.25 -5.79 24.93
CA LEU A 295 -10.35 -5.94 23.80
C LEU A 295 -9.28 -7.01 24.07
N ALA A 296 -8.55 -6.92 25.18
CA ALA A 296 -7.44 -7.83 25.48
C ALA A 296 -7.88 -9.29 25.59
N ASN A 297 -9.02 -9.55 26.25
CA ASN A 297 -9.60 -10.89 26.34
C ASN A 297 -9.99 -11.43 24.96
N SER A 298 -10.69 -10.61 24.17
CA SER A 298 -11.11 -10.97 22.81
C SER A 298 -9.93 -11.20 21.87
N TYR A 299 -8.90 -10.35 21.96
CA TYR A 299 -7.67 -10.44 21.19
C TYR A 299 -6.90 -11.72 21.51
N ARG A 300 -6.79 -12.08 22.79
CA ARG A 300 -6.14 -13.33 23.21
C ARG A 300 -6.88 -14.56 22.72
N GLN A 301 -8.22 -14.54 22.77
CA GLN A 301 -9.04 -15.65 22.26
C GLN A 301 -8.87 -15.84 20.76
N GLU A 302 -8.74 -14.75 19.99
CA GLU A 302 -8.63 -14.82 18.53
C GLU A 302 -7.20 -15.11 18.03
N PHE A 303 -6.17 -14.48 18.63
CA PHE A 303 -4.80 -14.52 18.13
C PHE A 303 -3.82 -15.31 18.99
N GLY A 304 -4.27 -15.87 20.12
CA GLY A 304 -3.43 -16.68 21.02
C GLY A 304 -2.34 -15.91 21.78
N THR A 305 -2.29 -14.57 21.65
CA THR A 305 -1.31 -13.70 22.32
C THR A 305 -1.99 -12.46 22.90
N THR A 306 -1.30 -11.75 23.79
CA THR A 306 -1.81 -10.50 24.38
C THR A 306 -1.43 -9.29 23.52
N PRO A 307 -2.22 -8.19 23.55
CA PRO A 307 -1.87 -6.94 22.87
C PRO A 307 -0.43 -6.46 23.13
N ASN A 308 0.01 -6.42 24.38
CA ASN A 308 1.37 -5.96 24.74
C ASN A 308 2.47 -6.83 24.13
N LYS A 309 2.30 -8.16 24.14
CA LYS A 309 3.25 -9.07 23.49
C LYS A 309 3.29 -8.88 21.97
N ALA A 310 2.16 -8.59 21.34
CA ALA A 310 2.11 -8.34 19.90
C ALA A 310 2.86 -7.05 19.54
N ARG A 311 2.67 -5.97 20.33
CA ARG A 311 3.40 -4.70 20.17
C ARG A 311 4.91 -4.87 20.27
N ASN A 312 5.38 -5.67 21.22
CA ASN A 312 6.82 -5.87 21.46
C ASN A 312 7.49 -6.85 20.48
N ARG A 313 6.77 -7.45 19.52
CA ARG A 313 7.38 -8.32 18.51
C ARG A 313 7.94 -7.56 17.30
N LYS A 314 7.53 -6.30 17.11
CA LYS A 314 7.92 -5.48 15.95
C LYS A 314 8.89 -4.34 16.32
N ASN A 315 9.03 -4.02 17.61
CA ASN A 315 10.05 -3.12 18.15
C ASN A 315 11.29 -3.93 18.55
#